data_AF-A0A938MMA7-F1
#
_entry.id   AF-A0A938MMA7-F1
#
_cell.length_a   1.000
_cell.length_b   1.000
_cell.length_c   1.000
_cell.angle_alpha   90.00
_cell.angle_beta   90.00
_cell.angle_gamma   90.00
#
_symmetry.space_group_name_H-M   'P 1'
#
loop_
_entity.id
_entity.type
_entity.pdbx_description
1 polymer ?
#
loop_
_entity_poly.entity_id
_entity_poly.type
_entity_poly.pdbx_seq_one_letter_code
_entity_poly.pdbx_strand_id
1 'polypeptide(L)'
;MRRGWMLALVGLVAMGSAGCRSGNFGLRPAGTVEKQRFTATVFDPYTDVDAGPEVVGGRPRDFQEPLPESDRSRLFQKIWLPFR
;
A
#
# COMPACT_ATOMS: atom_id res chain seq x y z
N MET A 1 47.06 20.54 11.14
CA MET A 1 46.17 19.76 12.05
C MET A 1 44.73 20.30 12.10
N ARG A 2 44.48 21.59 12.37
CA ARG A 2 43.12 22.15 12.51
C ARG A 2 42.16 21.94 11.32
N ARG A 3 42.67 22.00 10.08
CA ARG A 3 41.85 21.80 8.86
C ARG A 3 41.33 20.36 8.70
N GLY A 4 42.11 19.37 9.13
CA GLY A 4 41.69 17.95 9.06
C GLY A 4 40.54 17.64 10.01
N TRP A 5 40.55 18.25 11.20
CA TRP A 5 39.46 18.11 12.18
C TRP A 5 38.16 18.75 11.70
N MET A 6 38.24 19.90 11.00
CA MET A 6 37.06 20.53 10.41
C MET A 6 36.43 19.64 9.32
N LEU A 7 37.25 19.03 8.46
CA LEU A 7 36.75 18.12 7.41
C LEU A 7 36.14 16.85 8.01
N ALA A 8 36.74 16.30 9.07
CA ALA A 8 36.18 15.15 9.78
C ALA A 8 34.83 15.45 10.43
N LEU A 9 34.69 16.62 11.07
CA LEU A 9 33.43 17.06 11.68
C LEU A 9 32.33 17.28 10.63
N VAL A 10 32.65 17.89 9.48
CA VAL A 10 31.69 18.07 8.39
C VAL A 10 31.24 16.72 7.81
N GLY A 11 32.16 15.78 7.62
CA GLY A 11 31.84 14.43 7.14
C GLY A 11 30.91 13.67 8.11
N LEU A 12 31.15 13.80 9.42
CA LEU A 12 30.35 13.13 10.45
C LEU A 12 28.92 13.69 10.53
N VAL A 13 28.76 15.01 10.39
CA VAL A 13 27.44 15.67 10.34
C VAL A 13 26.68 15.28 9.06
N ALA A 14 27.37 15.23 7.91
CA ALA A 14 26.75 14.83 6.65
C ALA A 14 26.21 13.39 6.70
N MET A 15 26.98 12.44 7.24
CA MET A 15 26.52 11.06 7.42
C MET A 15 25.35 10.92 8.41
N GLY A 16 25.30 11.75 9.46
CA GLY A 16 24.17 11.77 10.41
C GLY A 16 22.86 12.30 9.80
N SER A 17 22.95 13.16 8.78
CA SER A 17 21.77 13.67 8.05
C SER A 17 21.25 12.72 6.96
N ALA A 18 22.03 11.71 6.58
CA ALA A 18 21.66 10.67 5.60
C ALA A 18 20.94 9.47 6.25
N GLY A 19 20.18 9.69 7.32
CA GLY A 19 19.31 8.67 7.90
C GLY A 19 18.08 8.40 7.03
N CYS A 20 17.55 7.18 7.09
CA CYS A 20 16.24 6.87 6.51
C CYS A 20 15.18 7.74 7.17
N ARG A 21 14.70 8.75 6.45
CA ARG A 21 13.50 9.50 6.82
C ARG A 21 12.32 8.53 6.77
N SER A 22 11.96 7.96 7.93
CA SER A 22 10.72 7.22 8.13
C SER A 22 9.55 8.20 8.04
N GLY A 23 9.16 8.55 6.83
CA GLY A 23 8.10 9.52 6.58
C GLY A 23 7.93 9.71 5.09
N ASN A 24 7.03 8.91 4.51
CA ASN A 24 6.39 9.06 3.20
C ASN A 24 7.09 10.01 2.23
N PHE A 25 8.05 9.48 1.48
CA PHE A 25 8.47 10.09 0.22
C PHE A 25 7.32 9.95 -0.79
N GLY A 26 6.54 11.00 -0.99
CA GLY A 26 5.69 11.21 -2.18
C GLY A 26 4.43 10.34 -2.35
N LEU A 27 4.24 9.30 -1.54
CA LEU A 27 2.99 8.53 -1.53
C LEU A 27 2.08 9.11 -0.45
N ARG A 28 0.87 9.52 -0.85
CA ARG A 28 -0.17 9.96 0.10
C ARG A 28 -0.26 8.93 1.22
N PRO A 29 -0.42 9.34 2.51
CA PRO A 29 -0.60 8.38 3.58
C PRO A 29 -1.70 7.40 3.20
N ALA A 30 -1.46 6.11 3.41
CA ALA A 30 -2.31 5.02 2.94
C ALA A 30 -3.75 5.04 3.50
N GLY A 31 -4.11 6.08 4.28
CA GLY A 31 -5.42 6.28 4.87
C GLY A 31 -5.57 5.52 6.17
N THR A 32 -6.78 5.57 6.72
CA THR A 32 -7.17 4.72 7.85
C THR A 32 -7.21 3.26 7.40
N VAL A 33 -7.06 2.34 8.36
CA VAL A 33 -7.19 0.90 8.11
C VAL A 33 -8.54 0.57 7.44
N GLU A 34 -9.60 1.27 7.83
CA GLU A 34 -10.93 1.11 7.24
C GLU A 34 -10.96 1.49 5.75
N LYS A 35 -10.30 2.59 5.37
CA LYS A 35 -10.17 2.98 3.96
C LYS A 35 -9.39 1.94 3.16
N GLN A 36 -8.32 1.41 3.74
CA GLN A 36 -7.50 0.37 3.10
C GLN A 36 -8.31 -0.91 2.87
N ARG A 37 -9.09 -1.35 3.88
CA ARG A 37 -9.99 -2.50 3.78
C ARG A 37 -11.04 -2.28 2.69
N PHE A 38 -11.71 -1.13 2.68
CA PHE A 38 -12.69 -0.81 1.66
C PHE A 38 -12.09 -0.85 0.24
N THR A 39 -10.92 -0.25 0.04
CA THR A 39 -10.23 -0.29 -1.25
C THR A 39 -9.85 -1.72 -1.65
N ALA A 40 -9.36 -2.54 -0.72
CA ALA A 40 -9.05 -3.94 -0.97
C ALA A 40 -10.29 -4.77 -1.32
N THR A 41 -11.46 -4.47 -0.74
CA THR A 41 -12.72 -5.15 -1.09
C THR A 41 -13.26 -4.73 -2.46
N VAL A 42 -13.14 -3.45 -2.82
CA VAL A 42 -13.70 -2.91 -4.08
C VAL A 42 -12.88 -3.30 -5.31
N PHE A 43 -11.56 -3.12 -5.23
CA PHE A 43 -10.67 -3.31 -6.37
C PHE A 43 -9.98 -4.68 -6.37
N ASP A 44 -10.13 -5.46 -5.29
CA ASP A 44 -9.55 -6.78 -5.05
C ASP A 44 -8.18 -7.00 -5.71
N PRO A 45 -7.08 -6.60 -5.06
CA PRO A 45 -5.73 -6.78 -5.62
C PRO A 45 -5.24 -8.23 -5.57
N TYR A 46 -6.03 -9.17 -5.03
CA TYR A 46 -5.62 -10.56 -4.86
C TYR A 46 -6.07 -11.44 -6.03
N THR A 47 -5.56 -12.67 -6.08
CA THR A 47 -5.87 -13.63 -7.14
C THR A 47 -7.35 -13.95 -7.18
N ASP A 48 -7.96 -13.86 -8.37
CA ASP A 48 -9.36 -14.23 -8.56
C ASP A 48 -9.57 -15.73 -8.35
N VAL A 49 -10.66 -16.09 -7.68
CA VAL A 49 -11.02 -17.49 -7.37
C VAL A 49 -11.75 -18.16 -8.53
N ASP A 50 -12.35 -17.37 -9.42
CA ASP A 50 -13.18 -17.87 -10.53
C ASP A 50 -12.41 -17.95 -11.86
N ALA A 51 -11.27 -17.27 -11.97
CA ALA A 51 -10.55 -17.09 -13.24
C ALA A 51 -9.63 -18.27 -13.60
N GLY A 52 -9.46 -19.26 -12.73
CA GLY A 52 -8.54 -20.37 -12.95
C GLY A 52 -8.51 -21.38 -11.80
N PRO A 53 -7.48 -22.24 -11.76
CA PRO A 53 -7.27 -23.16 -10.65
C PRO A 53 -7.12 -22.42 -9.33
N GLU A 54 -7.59 -23.03 -8.24
CA GLU A 54 -7.53 -22.45 -6.91
C GLU A 54 -6.07 -22.15 -6.48
N VAL A 55 -5.81 -20.89 -6.11
CA VAL A 55 -4.51 -20.44 -5.59
C VAL A 55 -4.57 -20.41 -4.06
N VAL A 56 -4.22 -21.54 -3.43
CA VAL A 56 -4.20 -21.65 -1.97
C VAL A 56 -3.10 -20.78 -1.38
N GLY A 57 -3.45 -19.92 -0.42
CA GLY A 57 -2.50 -19.01 0.26
C GLY A 57 -2.14 -17.75 -0.52
N GLY A 58 -2.79 -17.49 -1.67
CA GLY A 58 -2.61 -16.23 -2.42
C GLY A 58 -3.28 -15.01 -1.77
N ARG A 59 -4.16 -15.23 -0.78
CA ARG A 59 -4.95 -14.20 -0.09
C ARG A 59 -4.57 -14.13 1.39
N PRO A 60 -4.53 -12.92 2.00
CA PRO A 60 -4.39 -12.80 3.45
C PRO A 60 -5.59 -13.40 4.21
N ARG A 61 -5.39 -13.75 5.48
CA ARG A 61 -6.39 -14.43 6.33
C ARG A 61 -7.77 -13.78 6.31
N ASP A 62 -7.84 -12.44 6.40
CA ASP A 62 -9.10 -11.70 6.47
C ASP A 62 -9.76 -11.45 5.09
N PHE A 63 -9.13 -11.93 4.00
CA PHE A 63 -9.54 -11.69 2.61
C PHE A 63 -9.66 -12.99 1.80
N GLN A 64 -9.73 -14.14 2.48
CA GLN A 64 -9.85 -15.46 1.85
C GLN A 64 -11.16 -15.61 1.07
N GLU A 65 -12.23 -14.96 1.52
CA GLU A 65 -13.57 -15.03 0.94
C GLU A 65 -13.90 -13.70 0.24
N PRO A 66 -13.63 -13.56 -1.07
CA PRO A 66 -14.06 -12.39 -1.83
C PRO A 66 -15.58 -12.32 -1.96
N LEU A 67 -16.08 -11.13 -2.31
CA LEU A 67 -17.47 -10.97 -2.72
C LEU A 67 -17.75 -11.84 -3.97
N PRO A 68 -18.95 -12.44 -4.05
CA PRO A 68 -19.42 -13.09 -5.28
C PRO A 68 -19.33 -12.13 -6.47
N GLU A 69 -19.05 -12.66 -7.67
CA GLU A 69 -18.95 -11.87 -8.91
C GLU A 69 -20.14 -10.92 -9.09
N SER A 70 -21.36 -11.39 -8.82
CA SER A 70 -22.58 -10.58 -8.95
C SER A 70 -22.58 -9.34 -8.06
N ASP A 71 -22.07 -9.47 -6.83
CA ASP A 71 -22.03 -8.38 -5.85
C ASP A 71 -20.86 -7.43 -6.13
N ARG A 72 -19.72 -7.98 -6.56
CA ARG A 72 -18.54 -7.22 -7.00
C ARG A 72 -18.90 -6.34 -8.20
N SER A 73 -19.58 -6.90 -9.19
CA SER A 73 -20.07 -6.21 -10.38
C SER A 73 -21.05 -5.07 -10.02
N ARG A 74 -22.00 -5.31 -9.10
CA ARG A 74 -22.92 -4.27 -8.60
C ARG A 74 -22.20 -3.17 -7.84
N LEU A 75 -21.26 -3.52 -6.96
CA LEU A 75 -20.48 -2.58 -6.17
C LEU A 75 -19.61 -1.68 -7.08
N PHE A 76 -18.93 -2.28 -8.05
CA PHE A 76 -18.13 -1.55 -9.02
C PHE A 76 -18.98 -0.59 -9.86
N GLN A 77 -20.15 -1.04 -10.34
CA GLN A 77 -21.10 -0.18 -11.05
C GLN A 77 -21.54 1.01 -10.19
N LYS A 78 -21.88 0.79 -8.92
CA LYS A 78 -22.30 1.86 -8.00
C LYS A 78 -21.19 2.89 -7.75
N ILE A 79 -19.94 2.44 -7.64
CA ILE A 79 -18.78 3.31 -7.38
C ILE A 79 -18.39 4.11 -8.62
N TRP A 80 -18.43 3.50 -9.80
CA TRP A 80 -18.05 4.14 -11.06
C TRP A 80 -19.18 4.94 -11.74
N LEU A 81 -20.44 4.60 -11.49
CA LEU A 81 -21.62 5.28 -12.03
C LEU A 81 -22.49 5.81 -10.87
N PRO A 82 -22.05 6.86 -10.16
CA PRO A 82 -22.74 7.35 -8.96
C PRO A 82 -24.12 7.97 -9.22
N PHE A 83 -24.56 8.11 -10.48
CA PHE A 83 -25.75 8.91 -10.87
C PHE A 83 -26.78 8.16 -11.76
N ARG A 84 -26.90 6.84 -11.65
CA ARG A 84 -27.99 6.11 -12.33
C ARG A 84 -29.17 5.89 -11.42
#